data_AF-A0A0B1ZU93-F1
#
_entry.id   AF-A0A0B1ZU93-F1
#
_cell.length_a   1.000
_cell.length_b   1.000
_cell.length_c   1.000
_cell.angle_alpha   90.00
_cell.angle_beta   90.00
_cell.angle_gamma   90.00
#
_symmetry.space_group_name_H-M   'P 1'
#
loop_
_entity.id
_entity.type
_entity.pdbx_description
1 polymer ?
#
loop_
_entity_poly.entity_id
_entity_poly.type
_entity_poly.pdbx_seq_one_letter_code
_entity_poly.pdbx_strand_id
1 'polypeptide(L)'
;MFSTAQSRLADYLRGFEIKTRVVVRFFLSRMEGVILGWIALIALASLPRMLFPITPVRDLGDLAEIVLPYACIAIAPIMGYRFAMHRFGRDLQCKDGTAAAPITSSERYSGKSGANYGPYGFMASLLVGILLNVPFRAFEFLLSVPAMNSNAPAWGTTLFHVMAFDVCLMSFLYTVCFVLALRTIPLFPGMLAVVWGIDITMQFVIANAVSASPHLPADVAAAVSDILQGNIKKVLISVAVWLPYLLLSRRVQVTYRRRSALA
;
A
#
# COMPACT_ATOMS: atom_id res chain seq x y z
N MET A 1 -19.82 18.90 33.80
CA MET A 1 -20.26 18.05 32.68
C MET A 1 -19.17 17.79 31.64
N PHE A 2 -18.35 18.79 31.26
CA PHE A 2 -17.24 18.61 30.30
C PHE A 2 -16.10 17.69 30.77
N SER A 3 -15.77 17.68 32.07
CA SER A 3 -14.70 16.83 32.64
C SER A 3 -14.99 15.32 32.48
N THR A 4 -16.26 14.91 32.66
CA THR A 4 -16.68 13.51 32.52
C THR A 4 -16.70 13.01 31.08
N ALA A 5 -16.93 13.90 30.11
CA ALA A 5 -16.84 13.55 28.69
C ALA A 5 -15.38 13.40 28.23
N GLN A 6 -14.49 14.28 28.71
CA GLN A 6 -13.06 14.20 28.41
C GLN A 6 -12.40 12.95 29.02
N SER A 7 -12.78 12.57 30.25
CA SER A 7 -12.25 11.35 30.88
C SER A 7 -12.68 10.09 30.12
N ARG A 8 -13.98 9.98 29.76
CA ARG A 8 -14.49 8.86 28.94
C ARG A 8 -13.81 8.77 27.58
N LEU A 9 -13.57 9.91 26.92
CA LEU A 9 -12.84 9.94 25.66
C LEU A 9 -11.39 9.48 25.83
N ALA A 10 -10.70 9.93 26.88
CA ALA A 10 -9.33 9.53 27.17
C ALA A 10 -9.23 8.01 27.45
N ASP A 11 -10.19 7.45 28.19
CA ASP A 11 -10.23 6.01 28.46
C ASP A 11 -10.52 5.19 27.20
N TYR A 12 -11.43 5.67 26.34
CA TYR A 12 -11.70 5.05 25.04
C TYR A 12 -10.46 5.05 24.14
N LEU A 13 -9.74 6.18 24.06
CA LEU A 13 -8.52 6.29 23.27
C LEU A 13 -7.40 5.39 23.78
N ARG A 14 -7.25 5.25 25.11
CA ARG A 14 -6.30 4.28 25.71
C ARG A 14 -6.68 2.85 25.37
N GLY A 15 -7.95 2.48 25.49
CA GLY A 15 -8.45 1.16 25.12
C GLY A 15 -8.19 0.84 23.64
N PHE A 16 -8.38 1.82 22.76
CA PHE A 16 -8.07 1.71 21.34
C PHE A 16 -6.57 1.54 21.08
N GLU A 17 -5.71 2.25 21.81
CA GLU A 17 -4.25 2.11 21.67
C GLU A 17 -3.77 0.71 22.07
N ILE A 18 -4.31 0.14 23.15
CA ILE A 18 -3.96 -1.23 23.58
C ILE A 18 -4.35 -2.25 22.49
N LYS A 19 -5.57 -2.13 21.94
CA LYS A 19 -6.04 -3.02 20.87
C LYS A 19 -5.17 -2.91 19.61
N THR A 20 -4.81 -1.69 19.22
CA THR A 20 -3.98 -1.47 18.02
C THR A 20 -2.54 -1.95 18.18
N ARG A 21 -1.99 -1.98 19.41
CA ARG A 21 -0.69 -2.63 19.69
C ARG A 21 -0.71 -4.11 19.37
N VAL A 22 -1.82 -4.80 19.64
CA VAL A 22 -1.98 -6.22 19.30
C VAL A 22 -1.90 -6.42 17.79
N VAL A 23 -2.57 -5.55 17.02
CA VAL A 23 -2.55 -5.58 15.55
C VAL A 23 -1.13 -5.38 14.99
N VAL A 24 -0.41 -4.37 15.47
CA VAL A 24 0.97 -4.11 15.04
C VAL A 24 1.91 -5.28 15.40
N ARG A 25 1.77 -5.83 16.62
CA ARG A 25 2.55 -7.01 17.05
C ARG A 25 2.22 -8.25 16.24
N PHE A 26 0.95 -8.44 15.89
CA PHE A 26 0.50 -9.51 15.01
C PHE A 26 1.24 -9.42 13.67
N PHE A 27 1.23 -8.26 13.01
CA PHE A 27 1.96 -8.09 11.75
C PHE A 27 3.45 -8.38 11.94
N LEU A 28 4.11 -7.77 12.91
CA LEU A 28 5.54 -8.00 13.17
C LEU A 28 5.90 -9.48 13.38
N SER A 29 5.01 -10.29 13.97
CA SER A 29 5.29 -11.68 14.34
C SER A 29 4.78 -12.70 13.33
N ARG A 30 3.78 -12.35 12.51
CA ARG A 30 3.05 -13.27 11.63
C ARG A 30 3.10 -12.88 10.15
N MET A 31 3.96 -11.94 9.73
CA MET A 31 4.07 -11.55 8.31
C MET A 31 4.26 -12.74 7.37
N GLU A 32 5.05 -13.75 7.73
CA GLU A 32 5.24 -14.94 6.88
C GLU A 32 3.93 -15.69 6.63
N GLY A 33 3.08 -15.80 7.67
CA GLY A 33 1.74 -16.38 7.52
C GLY A 33 0.81 -15.52 6.67
N VAL A 34 0.90 -14.19 6.78
CA VAL A 34 0.15 -13.25 5.92
C VAL A 34 0.60 -13.38 4.45
N ILE A 35 1.90 -13.54 4.20
CA ILE A 35 2.47 -13.76 2.86
C ILE A 35 1.97 -15.09 2.28
N LEU A 36 2.02 -16.18 3.05
CA LEU A 36 1.50 -17.47 2.60
C LEU A 36 0.00 -17.42 2.32
N GLY A 37 -0.77 -16.76 3.19
CA GLY A 37 -2.19 -16.53 3.00
C GLY A 37 -2.47 -15.72 1.73
N TRP A 38 -1.65 -14.70 1.44
CA TRP A 38 -1.73 -13.91 0.21
C TRP A 38 -1.48 -14.73 -1.05
N ILE A 39 -0.40 -15.53 -1.07
CA ILE A 39 -0.09 -16.41 -2.21
C ILE A 39 -1.24 -17.38 -2.45
N ALA A 40 -1.74 -18.03 -1.39
CA ALA A 40 -2.87 -18.95 -1.49
C ALA A 40 -4.13 -18.25 -2.02
N LEU A 41 -4.41 -17.04 -1.54
CA LEU A 41 -5.56 -16.24 -1.96
C LEU A 41 -5.49 -15.89 -3.45
N ILE A 42 -4.36 -15.37 -3.93
CA ILE A 42 -4.20 -15.00 -5.34
C ILE A 42 -4.17 -16.24 -6.23
N ALA A 43 -3.52 -17.33 -5.81
CA ALA A 43 -3.55 -18.59 -6.54
C ALA A 43 -5.00 -19.09 -6.70
N LEU A 44 -5.77 -19.16 -5.61
CA LEU A 44 -7.16 -19.60 -5.65
C LEU A 44 -8.05 -18.65 -6.49
N ALA A 45 -7.84 -17.33 -6.38
CA ALA A 45 -8.66 -16.35 -7.10
C ALA A 45 -8.32 -16.28 -8.60
N SER A 46 -7.09 -16.58 -8.99
CA SER A 46 -6.66 -16.58 -10.40
C SER A 46 -6.93 -17.91 -11.12
N LEU A 47 -7.04 -19.03 -10.40
CA LEU A 47 -7.30 -20.35 -10.98
C LEU A 47 -8.50 -20.39 -11.95
N PRO A 48 -9.69 -19.86 -11.63
CA PRO A 48 -10.81 -19.88 -12.57
C PRO A 48 -10.51 -19.15 -13.88
N ARG A 49 -9.76 -18.04 -13.82
CA ARG A 49 -9.38 -17.26 -15.01
C ARG A 49 -8.36 -18.01 -15.88
N MET A 50 -7.49 -18.81 -15.26
CA MET A 50 -6.52 -19.64 -15.96
C MET A 50 -7.13 -20.93 -16.54
N LEU A 51 -8.11 -21.53 -15.86
CA LEU A 51 -8.78 -22.75 -16.30
C LEU A 51 -9.79 -22.49 -17.42
N PHE A 52 -10.38 -21.29 -17.44
CA PHE A 52 -11.38 -20.89 -18.43
C PHE A 52 -10.97 -19.58 -19.11
N PRO A 53 -9.86 -19.56 -19.87
CA PRO A 53 -9.44 -18.37 -20.57
C PRO A 53 -10.45 -18.04 -21.67
N ILE A 54 -10.75 -16.74 -21.85
CA ILE A 54 -11.68 -16.27 -22.89
C ILE A 54 -11.12 -16.53 -24.30
N THR A 55 -9.80 -16.54 -24.41
CA THR A 55 -9.08 -16.82 -25.65
C THR A 55 -8.48 -18.22 -25.62
N PRO A 56 -8.54 -18.98 -26.73
CA PRO A 56 -7.92 -20.29 -26.80
C PRO A 56 -6.41 -20.16 -26.64
N VAL A 57 -5.80 -21.07 -25.88
CA VAL A 57 -4.34 -21.17 -25.72
C VAL A 57 -3.82 -22.13 -26.79
N ARG A 58 -3.00 -21.63 -27.71
CA ARG A 58 -2.47 -22.44 -28.84
C ARG A 58 -1.04 -22.89 -28.62
N ASP A 59 -0.25 -22.12 -27.89
CA ASP A 59 1.15 -22.40 -27.61
C ASP A 59 1.57 -22.03 -26.17
N LEU A 60 2.84 -22.28 -25.84
CA LEU A 60 3.41 -21.94 -24.55
C LEU A 60 3.56 -20.42 -24.34
N GLY A 61 3.61 -19.65 -25.41
CA GLY A 61 3.67 -18.18 -25.36
C GLY A 61 2.34 -17.60 -24.87
N ASP A 62 1.23 -18.06 -25.43
CA ASP A 62 -0.14 -17.70 -25.01
C ASP A 62 -0.36 -18.04 -23.52
N LEU A 63 0.15 -19.20 -23.07
CA LEU A 63 0.07 -19.58 -21.67
C LEU A 63 0.91 -18.64 -20.80
N ALA A 64 2.13 -18.31 -21.22
CA ALA A 64 3.01 -17.39 -20.49
C ALA A 64 2.41 -15.98 -20.38
N GLU A 65 1.79 -15.47 -21.44
CA GLU A 65 1.11 -14.16 -21.44
C GLU A 65 -0.03 -14.09 -20.42
N ILE A 66 -0.77 -15.19 -20.23
CA ILE A 66 -1.83 -15.26 -19.23
C ILE A 66 -1.25 -15.41 -17.83
N VAL A 67 -0.29 -16.32 -17.64
CA VAL A 67 0.22 -16.68 -16.30
C VAL A 67 1.13 -15.61 -15.70
N LEU A 68 1.98 -14.98 -16.51
CA LEU A 68 3.02 -14.07 -16.05
C LEU A 68 2.45 -12.86 -15.28
N PRO A 69 1.41 -12.15 -15.76
CA PRO A 69 0.81 -11.05 -15.02
C PRO A 69 0.27 -11.46 -13.64
N TYR A 70 -0.40 -12.62 -13.53
CA TYR A 70 -0.89 -13.12 -12.25
C TYR A 70 0.24 -13.52 -11.30
N ALA A 71 1.30 -14.15 -11.82
CA ALA A 71 2.49 -14.45 -11.04
C ALA A 71 3.16 -13.17 -10.52
N CYS A 72 3.28 -12.15 -11.37
CA CYS A 72 3.80 -10.84 -10.98
C CYS A 72 2.94 -10.20 -9.88
N ILE A 73 1.60 -10.25 -9.97
CA ILE A 73 0.70 -9.71 -8.93
C ILE A 73 0.90 -10.45 -7.60
N ALA A 74 1.05 -11.78 -7.63
CA ALA A 74 1.29 -12.58 -6.43
C ALA A 74 2.64 -12.23 -5.77
N ILE A 75 3.70 -12.09 -6.58
CA ILE A 75 5.09 -11.92 -6.11
C ILE A 75 5.40 -10.46 -5.74
N ALA A 76 4.79 -9.47 -6.40
CA ALA A 76 5.09 -8.06 -6.22
C ALA A 76 5.07 -7.56 -4.76
N PRO A 77 4.02 -7.80 -3.94
CA PRO A 77 4.03 -7.36 -2.55
C PRO A 77 5.09 -8.10 -1.72
N ILE A 78 5.38 -9.36 -2.03
CA ILE A 78 6.43 -10.14 -1.35
C ILE A 78 7.80 -9.52 -1.63
N MET A 79 8.06 -9.16 -2.89
CA MET A 79 9.27 -8.48 -3.30
C MET A 79 9.38 -7.11 -2.60
N GLY A 80 8.29 -6.34 -2.55
CA GLY A 80 8.26 -5.06 -1.83
C GLY A 80 8.58 -5.23 -0.34
N TYR A 81 7.99 -6.24 0.30
CA TYR A 81 8.27 -6.57 1.70
C TYR A 81 9.74 -6.95 1.91
N ARG A 82 10.25 -7.93 1.15
CA ARG A 82 11.64 -8.43 1.27
C ARG A 82 12.65 -7.32 0.97
N PHE A 83 12.41 -6.54 -0.09
CA PHE A 83 13.22 -5.38 -0.45
C PHE A 83 13.31 -4.37 0.69
N ALA A 84 12.16 -3.94 1.22
CA ALA A 84 12.14 -2.96 2.30
C ALA A 84 12.74 -3.52 3.61
N MET A 85 12.47 -4.78 3.92
CA MET A 85 13.01 -5.44 5.12
C MET A 85 14.54 -5.60 5.05
N HIS A 86 15.10 -5.87 3.87
CA HIS A 86 16.53 -5.99 3.64
C HIS A 86 17.22 -4.62 3.63
N ARG A 87 16.66 -3.66 2.87
CA ARG A 87 17.28 -2.33 2.69
C ARG A 87 17.21 -1.47 3.95
N PHE A 88 16.12 -1.59 4.70
CA PHE A 88 15.87 -0.78 5.90
C PHE A 88 15.94 -1.62 7.17
N GLY A 89 17.01 -2.43 7.32
CA GLY A 89 17.31 -3.24 8.50
C GLY A 89 17.12 -2.48 9.82
N ARG A 90 16.97 -3.22 10.94
CA ARG A 90 16.73 -2.63 12.28
C ARG A 90 17.73 -1.54 12.67
N ASP A 91 18.91 -1.53 12.04
CA ASP A 91 20.04 -0.67 12.37
C ASP A 91 19.97 0.77 11.84
N LEU A 92 19.05 1.08 10.90
CA LEU A 92 18.79 2.48 10.52
C LEU A 92 18.11 3.29 11.63
N GLN A 93 17.76 2.65 12.75
CA GLN A 93 17.38 3.37 13.96
C GLN A 93 18.53 4.21 14.55
N CYS A 94 19.79 4.05 14.11
CA CYS A 94 20.97 4.59 14.81
C CYS A 94 21.93 5.49 14.00
N LYS A 95 21.53 6.10 12.88
CA LYS A 95 22.36 7.17 12.28
C LYS A 95 21.75 8.54 12.52
N ASP A 96 22.28 9.18 13.55
CA ASP A 96 22.17 10.60 13.81
C ASP A 96 22.44 11.39 12.53
N GLY A 97 21.43 12.14 12.09
CA GLY A 97 21.63 13.16 11.07
C GLY A 97 22.48 14.27 11.68
N THR A 98 23.74 14.30 11.28
CA THR A 98 24.71 15.35 11.51
C THR A 98 24.16 16.73 11.14
N ALA A 99 23.89 17.54 12.15
CA ALA A 99 24.01 19.00 12.11
C ALA A 99 24.68 19.42 13.42
N ALA A 100 25.81 20.12 13.30
CA ALA A 100 26.71 20.46 14.40
C ALA A 100 26.03 21.38 15.44
N ALA A 101 25.93 20.90 16.68
CA ALA A 101 25.88 21.72 17.89
C ALA A 101 26.34 20.86 19.08
N PRO A 102 27.25 21.36 19.95
CA PRO A 102 27.61 20.67 21.18
C PRO A 102 26.50 20.90 22.20
N ILE A 103 25.39 20.17 22.04
CA ILE A 103 24.33 20.14 23.04
C ILE A 103 24.69 19.03 24.04
N THR A 104 24.75 19.46 25.29
CA THR A 104 25.16 18.72 26.49
C THR A 104 24.52 17.33 26.57
N SER A 105 25.34 16.38 27.01
CA SER A 105 25.14 14.94 26.97
C SER A 105 24.10 14.38 27.96
N SER A 106 23.19 15.19 28.51
CA SER A 106 22.22 14.75 29.51
C SER A 106 20.77 14.61 29.00
N GLU A 107 20.47 15.02 27.76
CA GLU A 107 19.11 14.90 27.17
C GLU A 107 19.00 13.82 26.08
N ARG A 108 20.06 13.04 25.86
CA ARG A 108 19.98 11.82 25.04
C ARG A 108 19.45 10.71 25.93
N TYR A 109 18.41 10.00 25.46
CA TYR A 109 17.75 8.85 26.10
C TYR A 109 16.66 9.13 27.15
N SER A 110 15.53 9.71 26.73
CA SER A 110 14.23 9.39 27.36
C SER A 110 13.03 9.35 26.38
N GLY A 111 13.27 9.53 25.08
CA GLY A 111 12.20 9.68 24.08
C GLY A 111 11.55 8.38 23.55
N LYS A 112 12.10 7.20 23.86
CA LYS A 112 11.53 5.90 23.41
C LYS A 112 10.40 5.37 24.31
N SER A 113 10.05 6.07 25.39
CA SER A 113 9.12 5.56 26.41
C SER A 113 7.82 6.38 26.58
N GLY A 114 7.59 7.41 25.76
CA GLY A 114 6.35 8.18 25.82
C GLY A 114 5.17 7.43 25.18
N ALA A 115 3.96 7.56 25.76
CA ALA A 115 2.71 7.00 25.20
C ALA A 115 2.45 7.41 23.72
N ASN A 116 3.11 8.47 23.26
CA ASN A 116 2.98 9.01 21.90
C ASN A 116 4.02 8.47 20.90
N TYR A 117 4.85 7.49 21.25
CA TYR A 117 5.85 6.92 20.34
C TYR A 117 5.38 5.59 19.74
N GLY A 118 5.58 5.43 18.43
CA GLY A 118 5.36 4.16 17.73
C GLY A 118 4.06 4.12 16.89
N PRO A 119 3.92 3.08 16.05
CA PRO A 119 2.90 3.04 15.01
C PRO A 119 1.54 2.54 15.51
N TYR A 120 1.09 3.04 16.67
CA TYR A 120 -0.14 2.63 17.34
C TYR A 120 -1.24 3.70 17.26
N GLY A 121 -2.44 3.37 17.72
CA GLY A 121 -3.59 4.27 17.67
C GLY A 121 -4.02 4.54 16.23
N PHE A 122 -4.27 5.80 15.88
CA PHE A 122 -4.72 6.17 14.52
C PHE A 122 -3.67 5.87 13.43
N MET A 123 -2.39 5.77 13.78
CA MET A 123 -1.36 5.30 12.83
C MET A 123 -1.54 3.81 12.48
N ALA A 124 -2.11 3.00 13.38
CA ALA A 124 -2.37 1.59 13.10
C ALA A 124 -3.50 1.41 12.08
N SER A 125 -4.53 2.26 12.08
CA SER A 125 -5.56 2.23 11.03
C SER A 125 -5.00 2.67 9.68
N LEU A 126 -4.04 3.62 9.65
CA LEU A 126 -3.30 3.94 8.43
C LEU A 126 -2.50 2.73 7.93
N LEU A 127 -1.76 2.04 8.81
CA LEU A 127 -1.02 0.82 8.46
C LEU A 127 -1.92 -0.26 7.86
N VAL A 128 -3.05 -0.52 8.50
CA VAL A 128 -4.04 -1.48 8.01
C VAL A 128 -4.61 -1.01 6.66
N GLY A 129 -4.93 0.28 6.52
CA GLY A 129 -5.44 0.85 5.27
C GLY A 129 -4.46 0.72 4.11
N ILE A 130 -3.17 0.99 4.34
CA ILE A 130 -2.10 0.80 3.36
C ILE A 130 -2.00 -0.66 2.96
N LEU A 131 -2.02 -1.58 3.93
CA LEU A 131 -1.92 -3.01 3.64
C LEU A 131 -3.15 -3.53 2.88
N LEU A 132 -4.36 -3.07 3.26
CA LEU A 132 -5.61 -3.44 2.60
C LEU A 132 -5.72 -2.93 1.16
N ASN A 133 -5.00 -1.86 0.80
CA ASN A 133 -4.96 -1.37 -0.57
C ASN A 133 -4.52 -2.48 -1.56
N VAL A 134 -3.54 -3.30 -1.15
CA VAL A 134 -2.99 -4.39 -1.97
C VAL A 134 -4.04 -5.43 -2.38
N PRO A 135 -4.74 -6.12 -1.45
CA PRO A 135 -5.74 -7.11 -1.84
C PRO A 135 -6.94 -6.50 -2.54
N PHE A 136 -7.43 -5.32 -2.12
CA PHE A 136 -8.58 -4.70 -2.79
C PHE A 136 -8.26 -4.39 -4.24
N ARG A 137 -7.09 -3.82 -4.53
CA ARG A 137 -6.68 -3.51 -5.90
C ARG A 137 -6.53 -4.77 -6.76
N ALA A 138 -5.95 -5.83 -6.21
CA ALA A 138 -5.82 -7.10 -6.93
C ALA A 138 -7.18 -7.75 -7.21
N PHE A 139 -8.13 -7.68 -6.27
CA PHE A 139 -9.48 -8.18 -6.50
C PHE A 139 -10.23 -7.38 -7.55
N GLU A 140 -10.10 -6.06 -7.56
CA GLU A 140 -10.70 -5.24 -8.62
C GLU A 140 -10.16 -5.62 -9.99
N PHE A 141 -8.85 -5.81 -10.12
CA PHE A 141 -8.29 -6.34 -11.36
C PHE A 141 -8.87 -7.71 -11.73
N LEU A 142 -8.89 -8.67 -10.78
CA LEU A 142 -9.37 -10.03 -11.03
C LEU A 142 -10.86 -10.10 -11.38
N LEU A 143 -11.67 -9.17 -10.87
CA LEU A 143 -13.10 -9.13 -11.14
C LEU A 143 -13.42 -8.34 -12.42
N SER A 144 -12.73 -7.23 -12.65
CA SER A 144 -13.03 -6.32 -13.75
C SER A 144 -12.32 -6.67 -15.06
N VAL A 145 -11.13 -7.25 -15.00
CA VAL A 145 -10.30 -7.49 -16.19
C VAL A 145 -10.22 -8.98 -16.48
N PRO A 146 -10.70 -9.44 -17.64
CA PRO A 146 -10.57 -10.83 -18.03
C PRO A 146 -9.13 -11.17 -18.44
N ALA A 147 -8.77 -12.45 -18.33
CA ALA A 147 -7.51 -12.96 -18.87
C ALA A 147 -7.54 -12.91 -20.41
N MET A 148 -6.56 -12.27 -21.02
CA MET A 148 -6.43 -12.13 -22.47
C MET A 148 -5.00 -12.43 -22.92
N ASN A 149 -4.87 -13.14 -24.04
CA ASN A 149 -3.60 -13.40 -24.73
C ASN A 149 -3.54 -12.66 -26.08
N SER A 150 -2.47 -12.90 -26.85
CA SER A 150 -2.19 -12.36 -28.17
C SER A 150 -3.35 -12.46 -29.19
N ASN A 151 -4.27 -13.40 -29.02
CA ASN A 151 -5.42 -13.61 -29.91
C ASN A 151 -6.60 -12.66 -29.61
N ALA A 152 -6.56 -11.90 -28.51
CA ALA A 152 -7.59 -10.93 -28.17
C ALA A 152 -7.46 -9.62 -28.97
N PRO A 153 -8.51 -8.80 -29.05
CA PRO A 153 -8.42 -7.45 -29.62
C PRO A 153 -7.32 -6.62 -28.95
N ALA A 154 -6.65 -5.76 -29.71
CA ALA A 154 -5.51 -4.96 -29.25
C ALA A 154 -5.83 -4.10 -28.01
N TRP A 155 -7.05 -3.56 -27.90
CA TRP A 155 -7.49 -2.83 -26.72
C TRP A 155 -7.54 -3.71 -25.46
N GLY A 156 -7.89 -4.98 -25.63
CA GLY A 156 -8.07 -5.92 -24.54
C GLY A 156 -6.75 -6.41 -23.97
N THR A 157 -5.80 -6.76 -24.86
CA THR A 157 -4.43 -7.08 -24.44
C THR A 157 -3.75 -5.88 -23.80
N THR A 158 -3.90 -4.67 -24.36
CA THR A 158 -3.37 -3.44 -23.78
C THR A 158 -3.94 -3.17 -22.39
N LEU A 159 -5.27 -3.24 -22.24
CA LEU A 159 -5.93 -3.06 -20.95
C LEU A 159 -5.43 -4.08 -19.91
N PHE A 160 -5.35 -5.36 -20.29
CA PHE A 160 -4.89 -6.43 -19.40
C PHE A 160 -3.47 -6.18 -18.89
N HIS A 161 -2.52 -5.90 -19.78
CA HIS A 161 -1.12 -5.70 -19.40
C HIS A 161 -0.90 -4.42 -18.59
N VAL A 162 -1.48 -3.29 -19.00
CA VAL A 162 -1.26 -2.01 -18.32
C VAL A 162 -1.93 -2.00 -16.94
N MET A 163 -3.14 -2.59 -16.81
CA MET A 163 -3.80 -2.75 -15.50
C MET A 163 -3.05 -3.73 -14.60
N ALA A 164 -2.57 -4.86 -15.13
CA ALA A 164 -1.78 -5.80 -14.34
C ALA A 164 -0.46 -5.17 -13.86
N PHE A 165 0.20 -4.39 -14.72
CA PHE A 165 1.39 -3.64 -14.37
C PHE A 165 1.12 -2.63 -13.25
N ASP A 166 0.02 -1.86 -13.33
CA ASP A 166 -0.42 -0.96 -12.26
C ASP A 166 -0.62 -1.71 -10.93
N VAL A 167 -1.36 -2.82 -10.94
CA VAL A 167 -1.60 -3.63 -9.74
C VAL A 167 -0.28 -4.16 -9.16
N CYS A 168 0.63 -4.65 -10.00
CA CYS A 168 1.95 -5.11 -9.56
C CYS A 168 2.76 -3.98 -8.92
N LEU A 169 2.90 -2.87 -9.64
CA LEU A 169 3.69 -1.72 -9.20
C LEU A 169 3.15 -1.16 -7.88
N MET A 170 1.84 -0.97 -7.78
CA MET A 170 1.21 -0.42 -6.60
C MET A 170 1.24 -1.39 -5.42
N SER A 171 1.04 -2.69 -5.66
CA SER A 171 1.18 -3.71 -4.62
C SER A 171 2.59 -3.73 -4.03
N PHE A 172 3.61 -3.59 -4.88
CA PHE A 172 4.99 -3.45 -4.45
C PHE A 172 5.19 -2.18 -3.62
N LEU A 173 4.82 -1.01 -4.15
CA LEU A 173 5.06 0.29 -3.54
C LEU A 173 4.31 0.48 -2.21
N TYR A 174 3.03 0.12 -2.15
CA TYR A 174 2.25 0.18 -0.90
C TYR A 174 2.81 -0.79 0.15
N THR A 175 3.31 -1.96 -0.25
CA THR A 175 3.97 -2.87 0.70
C THR A 175 5.29 -2.30 1.22
N VAL A 176 6.07 -1.61 0.39
CA VAL A 176 7.25 -0.87 0.85
C VAL A 176 6.85 0.21 1.87
N CYS A 177 5.84 1.02 1.57
CA CYS A 177 5.29 2.01 2.50
C CYS A 177 4.83 1.39 3.83
N PHE A 178 4.14 0.26 3.77
CA PHE A 178 3.72 -0.50 4.95
C PHE A 178 4.91 -0.89 5.82
N VAL A 179 5.98 -1.45 5.24
CA VAL A 179 7.19 -1.83 6.00
C VAL A 179 7.88 -0.61 6.59
N LEU A 180 8.00 0.49 5.83
CA LEU A 180 8.58 1.74 6.33
C LEU A 180 7.81 2.28 7.54
N ALA A 181 6.48 2.26 7.47
CA ALA A 181 5.63 2.66 8.58
C ALA A 181 5.76 1.70 9.78
N LEU A 182 5.73 0.40 9.53
CA LEU A 182 5.82 -0.63 10.57
C LEU A 182 7.15 -0.55 11.34
N ARG A 183 8.23 -0.22 10.63
CA ARG A 183 9.58 -0.02 11.20
C ARG A 183 9.86 1.41 11.67
N THR A 184 8.87 2.30 11.63
CA THR A 184 9.00 3.70 12.05
C THR A 184 10.12 4.46 11.32
N ILE A 185 10.32 4.17 10.03
CA ILE A 185 11.38 4.77 9.21
C ILE A 185 10.97 6.19 8.78
N PRO A 186 11.81 7.23 9.01
CA PRO A 186 11.48 8.64 8.74
C PRO A 186 10.99 8.95 7.33
N LEU A 187 11.41 8.16 6.34
CA LEU A 187 11.05 8.32 4.93
C LEU A 187 9.59 7.99 4.64
N PHE A 188 8.88 7.30 5.54
CA PHE A 188 7.53 6.81 5.30
C PHE A 188 6.55 7.88 4.79
N PRO A 189 6.36 9.05 5.46
CA PRO A 189 5.35 10.01 5.01
C PRO A 189 5.66 10.59 3.62
N GLY A 190 6.94 10.81 3.32
CA GLY A 190 7.37 11.29 2.00
C GLY A 190 7.17 10.23 0.93
N MET A 191 7.54 8.98 1.20
CA MET A 191 7.33 7.87 0.27
C MET A 191 5.85 7.66 -0.01
N LEU A 192 4.97 7.72 1.00
CA LEU A 192 3.53 7.55 0.80
C LEU A 192 2.94 8.65 -0.11
N ALA A 193 3.40 9.91 0.04
CA ALA A 193 2.99 11.00 -0.83
C ALA A 193 3.44 10.78 -2.29
N VAL A 194 4.66 10.28 -2.49
CA VAL A 194 5.15 9.88 -3.82
C VAL A 194 4.28 8.76 -4.39
N VAL A 195 3.96 7.73 -3.61
CA VAL A 195 3.11 6.62 -4.06
C VAL A 195 1.72 7.10 -4.48
N TRP A 196 1.08 8.01 -3.73
CA TRP A 196 -0.18 8.61 -4.17
C TRP A 196 -0.06 9.36 -5.50
N GLY A 197 1.05 10.09 -5.72
CA GLY A 197 1.32 10.76 -6.98
C GLY A 197 1.50 9.80 -8.15
N ILE A 198 2.24 8.71 -7.95
CA ILE A 198 2.41 7.65 -8.97
C ILE A 198 1.05 6.97 -9.22
N ASP A 199 0.26 6.70 -8.18
CA ASP A 199 -1.06 6.06 -8.29
C ASP A 199 -2.00 6.85 -9.21
N ILE A 200 -2.10 8.17 -8.98
CA ILE A 200 -2.87 9.09 -9.83
C ILE A 200 -2.30 9.11 -11.25
N THR A 201 -0.98 9.19 -11.39
CA THR A 201 -0.30 9.24 -12.69
C THR A 201 -0.59 7.97 -13.50
N MET A 202 -0.56 6.80 -12.87
CA MET A 202 -0.85 5.52 -13.53
C MET A 202 -2.29 5.46 -14.05
N GLN A 203 -3.27 6.06 -13.37
CA GLN A 203 -4.65 6.11 -13.89
C GLN A 203 -4.71 6.88 -15.23
N PHE A 204 -3.95 7.97 -15.37
CA PHE A 204 -3.87 8.70 -16.65
C PHE A 204 -3.11 7.91 -17.72
N VAL A 205 -2.04 7.20 -17.34
CA VAL A 205 -1.30 6.33 -18.26
C VAL A 205 -2.21 5.23 -18.81
N ILE A 206 -3.01 4.57 -17.96
CA ILE A 206 -3.98 3.55 -18.39
C ILE A 206 -5.02 4.17 -19.32
N ALA A 207 -5.62 5.30 -18.94
CA ALA A 207 -6.63 5.97 -19.76
C ALA A 207 -6.10 6.27 -21.17
N ASN A 208 -4.88 6.82 -21.27
CA ASN A 208 -4.26 7.16 -22.54
C ASN A 208 -3.86 5.92 -23.36
N ALA A 209 -3.32 4.87 -22.72
CA ALA A 209 -2.94 3.65 -23.41
C ALA A 209 -4.16 2.92 -24.01
N VAL A 210 -5.26 2.86 -23.26
CA VAL A 210 -6.50 2.21 -23.70
C VAL A 210 -7.22 3.03 -24.76
N SER A 211 -7.28 4.36 -24.62
CA SER A 211 -7.93 5.23 -25.61
C SER A 211 -7.19 5.28 -26.95
N ALA A 212 -5.87 5.08 -26.95
CA ALA A 212 -5.06 4.97 -28.16
C ALA A 212 -5.24 3.63 -28.90
N SER A 213 -5.92 2.66 -28.30
CA SER A 213 -6.10 1.34 -28.91
C SER A 213 -7.19 1.38 -30.00
N PRO A 214 -6.95 0.75 -31.17
CA PRO A 214 -7.92 0.75 -32.25
C PRO A 214 -9.18 -0.05 -31.89
N HIS A 215 -10.33 0.42 -32.39
CA HIS A 215 -11.64 -0.26 -32.27
C HIS A 215 -12.09 -0.55 -30.82
N LEU A 216 -11.79 0.34 -29.87
CA LEU A 216 -12.29 0.23 -28.50
C LEU A 216 -13.84 0.38 -28.47
N PRO A 217 -14.59 -0.63 -27.98
CA PRO A 217 -16.04 -0.52 -27.85
C PRO A 217 -16.43 0.55 -26.82
N ALA A 218 -17.50 1.30 -27.10
CA ALA A 218 -17.96 2.38 -26.23
C ALA A 218 -18.30 1.90 -24.80
N ASP A 219 -18.90 0.72 -24.67
CA ASP A 219 -19.25 0.15 -23.36
C ASP A 219 -18.01 -0.21 -22.53
N VAL A 220 -16.96 -0.70 -23.19
CA VAL A 220 -15.68 -0.99 -22.53
C VAL A 220 -15.00 0.31 -22.12
N ALA A 221 -15.02 1.34 -22.97
CA ALA A 221 -14.47 2.64 -22.65
C ALA A 221 -15.15 3.27 -21.42
N ALA A 222 -16.49 3.17 -21.34
CA ALA A 222 -17.26 3.63 -20.18
C ALA A 222 -16.88 2.85 -18.90
N ALA A 223 -16.84 1.52 -18.97
CA ALA A 223 -16.46 0.67 -17.83
C ALA A 223 -15.03 0.95 -17.33
N VAL A 224 -14.07 1.13 -18.25
CA VAL A 224 -12.69 1.51 -17.90
C VAL A 224 -12.67 2.88 -17.24
N SER A 225 -13.39 3.87 -17.79
CA SER A 225 -13.49 5.20 -17.19
C SER A 225 -14.01 5.13 -15.76
N ASP A 226 -15.06 4.36 -15.49
CA ASP A 226 -15.64 4.22 -14.14
C ASP A 226 -14.65 3.61 -13.14
N ILE A 227 -13.91 2.58 -13.55
CA ILE A 227 -12.87 1.94 -12.73
C ILE A 227 -11.75 2.95 -12.41
N LEU A 228 -11.23 3.65 -13.41
CA LEU A 228 -10.15 4.63 -13.24
C LEU A 228 -10.58 5.80 -12.35
N GLN A 229 -11.79 6.34 -12.56
CA GLN A 229 -12.36 7.38 -11.69
C GLN A 229 -12.54 6.88 -10.25
N GLY A 230 -12.98 5.63 -10.07
CA GLY A 230 -13.08 4.98 -8.78
C GLY A 230 -11.74 4.94 -8.05
N ASN A 231 -10.67 4.56 -8.76
CA ASN A 231 -9.31 4.51 -8.21
C ASN A 231 -8.80 5.90 -7.82
N ILE A 232 -8.97 6.91 -8.70
CA ILE A 232 -8.60 8.30 -8.37
C ILE A 232 -9.33 8.77 -7.12
N LYS A 233 -10.65 8.54 -7.03
CA LYS A 233 -11.45 8.92 -5.85
C LYS A 233 -10.92 8.28 -4.57
N LYS A 234 -10.56 7.00 -4.59
CA LYS A 234 -9.99 6.31 -3.41
C LYS A 234 -8.67 6.93 -2.97
N VAL A 235 -7.79 7.25 -3.92
CA VAL A 235 -6.50 7.89 -3.61
C VAL A 235 -6.75 9.28 -3.03
N LEU A 236 -7.64 10.09 -3.62
CA LEU A 236 -7.97 11.42 -3.11
C LEU A 236 -8.61 11.38 -1.72
N ILE A 237 -9.49 10.40 -1.44
CA ILE A 237 -10.04 10.18 -0.09
C ILE A 237 -8.90 9.84 0.88
N SER A 238 -8.00 8.95 0.50
CA SER A 238 -6.81 8.60 1.30
C SER A 238 -5.95 9.85 1.58
N VAL A 239 -5.64 10.65 0.55
CA VAL A 239 -4.88 11.91 0.69
C VAL A 239 -5.59 12.86 1.64
N ALA A 240 -6.90 13.09 1.45
CA ALA A 240 -7.68 14.02 2.26
C ALA A 240 -7.73 13.62 3.74
N VAL A 241 -7.82 12.32 4.03
CA VAL A 241 -7.86 11.81 5.40
C VAL A 241 -6.47 11.81 6.04
N TRP A 242 -5.45 11.33 5.32
CA TRP A 242 -4.16 11.00 5.92
C TRP A 242 -3.11 12.10 5.78
N LEU A 243 -3.12 12.91 4.73
CA LEU A 243 -2.12 13.97 4.55
C LEU A 243 -2.16 14.99 5.69
N PRO A 244 -3.32 15.52 6.14
CA PRO A 244 -3.36 16.43 7.28
C PRO A 244 -2.83 15.76 8.56
N TYR A 245 -3.19 14.49 8.79
CA TYR A 245 -2.69 13.73 9.92
C TYR A 245 -1.17 13.56 9.87
N LEU A 246 -0.60 13.23 8.72
CA LEU A 246 0.85 13.03 8.54
C LEU A 246 1.66 14.33 8.72
N LEU A 247 1.08 15.48 8.37
CA LEU A 247 1.73 16.78 8.49
C LEU A 247 1.62 17.37 9.91
N LEU A 248 0.42 17.31 10.49
CA LEU A 248 0.09 18.05 11.72
C LEU A 248 0.21 17.23 13.00
N SER A 249 0.12 15.90 12.93
CA SER A 249 0.09 15.06 14.14
C SER A 249 1.42 15.06 14.88
N ARG A 250 1.39 15.48 16.16
CA ARG A 250 2.55 15.41 17.08
C ARG A 250 3.12 13.99 17.16
N ARG A 251 2.26 12.96 17.16
CA ARG A 251 2.68 11.54 17.17
C ARG A 251 3.51 11.19 15.93
N VAL A 252 3.10 11.66 14.75
CA VAL A 252 3.84 11.42 13.50
C VAL A 252 5.17 12.16 13.51
N GLN A 253 5.18 13.41 13.96
CA GLN A 253 6.40 14.21 14.04
C GLN A 253 7.42 13.61 15.02
N VAL A 254 6.97 13.11 16.18
CA VAL A 254 7.84 12.44 17.16
C VAL A 254 8.31 11.08 16.63
N THR A 255 7.42 10.29 16.03
CA THR A 255 7.73 8.92 15.58
C THR A 255 8.63 8.91 14.35
N TYR A 256 8.36 9.75 13.34
CA TYR A 256 9.05 9.71 12.05
C TYR A 256 10.02 10.86 11.84
N ARG A 257 9.74 12.06 12.35
CA ARG A 257 10.62 13.24 12.17
C ARG A 257 11.59 13.45 13.33
N ARG A 258 11.47 12.67 14.43
CA ARG A 258 12.28 12.76 15.65
C ARG A 258 12.46 14.18 16.17
N ARG A 259 11.48 15.07 15.92
CA ARG A 259 11.48 16.38 16.58
C ARG A 259 11.26 16.09 18.05
N SER A 260 12.23 16.45 18.89
CA SER A 260 12.04 16.49 20.32
C SER A 260 10.73 17.23 20.57
N ALA A 261 9.88 16.66 21.41
CA ALA A 261 8.71 17.34 21.91
C ALA A 261 9.21 18.51 22.77
N LEU A 262 9.65 19.59 22.14
CA LEU A 262 9.84 20.86 22.81
C LEU A 262 8.43 21.34 23.21
N ALA A 263 8.32 21.74 24.48
CA ALA A 263 7.12 22.09 25.25
C ALA A 263 6.34 20.91 25.83
#